data_AF-B1G695-F1
#
_entry.id   AF-B1G695-F1
#
_cell.length_a   1.000
_cell.length_b   1.000
_cell.length_c   1.000
_cell.angle_alpha   90.00
_cell.angle_beta   90.00
_cell.angle_gamma   90.00
#
_symmetry.space_group_name_H-M   'P 1'
#
loop_
_entity.id
_entity.type
_entity.pdbx_description
1 polymer ?
#
loop_
_entity_poly.entity_id
_entity_poly.type
_entity_poly.pdbx_seq_one_letter_code
_entity_poly.pdbx_strand_id
1 'polypeptide(L)' 'MSRYQFEGDLAHLERIIPLLVHGNPLALAYWQRRVSSLSQQQSLLPDGTRRVTRLLNVFNEVERALISGKATARRSPG' A
#
# COMPACT_ATOMS: atom_id res chain seq x y z
N MET A 1 9.41 18.03 0.60
CA MET A 1 7.95 17.94 0.84
C MET A 1 7.65 18.60 2.17
N SER A 2 6.56 19.38 2.24
CA SER A 2 6.10 19.98 3.50
C SER A 2 5.32 18.97 4.35
N ARG A 3 5.16 19.25 5.65
CA ARG A 3 4.34 18.43 6.56
C ARG A 3 2.89 18.26 6.04
N TYR A 4 2.28 19.32 5.53
CA TYR A 4 0.93 19.27 4.96
C TYR A 4 0.82 18.37 3.74
N GLN A 5 1.80 18.44 2.84
CA GLN A 5 1.86 17.56 1.67
C GLN A 5 2.02 16.10 2.08
N PHE A 6 2.88 15.83 3.07
CA PHE A 6 3.07 14.49 3.61
C PHE A 6 1.79 13.89 4.20
N GLU A 7 1.11 14.68 5.02
CA GLU A 7 -0.14 14.27 5.65
C GLU A 7 -1.25 14.00 4.63
N GLY A 8 -1.34 14.84 3.60
CA GLY A 8 -2.26 14.65 2.47
C GLY A 8 -1.96 13.37 1.68
N ASP A 9 -0.69 13.12 1.38
CA ASP A 9 -0.25 11.90 0.70
C ASP A 9 -0.58 10.63 1.52
N LEU A 10 -0.31 10.66 2.83
CA LEU A 10 -0.66 9.54 3.72
C LEU A 10 -2.17 9.31 3.78
N ALA A 11 -2.96 10.36 3.94
CA ALA A 11 -4.43 10.26 3.98
C ALA A 11 -4.99 9.72 2.66
N HIS A 12 -4.41 10.12 1.53
CA HIS A 12 -4.79 9.59 0.23
C HIS A 12 -4.49 8.09 0.14
N LEU A 13 -3.29 7.67 0.54
CA LEU A 13 -2.88 6.27 0.53
C LEU A 13 -3.76 5.39 1.42
N GLU A 14 -4.13 5.88 2.60
CA GLU A 14 -5.06 5.18 3.50
C GLU A 14 -6.45 5.01 2.89
N ARG A 15 -6.92 6.00 2.12
CA ARG A 15 -8.24 5.98 1.49
C ARG A 15 -8.33 5.04 0.28
N ILE A 16 -7.24 4.86 -0.46
CA ILE A 16 -7.25 4.01 -1.66
C ILE A 16 -7.11 2.51 -1.34
N ILE A 17 -6.77 2.13 -0.10
CA ILE A 17 -6.60 0.72 0.30
C ILE A 17 -7.76 -0.18 -0.17
N PRO A 18 -9.04 0.15 0.07
CA PRO A 18 -10.15 -0.72 -0.34
C PRO A 18 -10.25 -0.91 -1.86
N LEU A 19 -9.78 0.07 -2.64
CA LEU A 19 -9.78 0.03 -4.10
C LEU A 19 -8.70 -0.91 -4.64
N LEU A 20 -7.61 -1.09 -3.89
CA LEU A 20 -6.50 -1.96 -4.28
C LEU A 20 -6.81 -3.43 -4.13
N VAL A 21 -7.67 -3.79 -3.17
CA VAL A 21 -8.17 -5.16 -2.97
C VAL A 21 -8.92 -5.66 -4.21
N HIS A 22 -9.57 -4.76 -4.95
CA HIS A 22 -10.39 -5.08 -6.12
C HIS A 22 -9.67 -4.79 -7.46
N GLY A 23 -8.41 -4.33 -7.41
CA GLY A 23 -7.76 -3.63 -8.51
C GLY A 23 -6.60 -4.34 -9.20
N ASN A 24 -5.96 -3.62 -10.13
CA ASN A 24 -4.85 -4.09 -10.96
C ASN A 24 -3.54 -4.27 -10.16
N PRO A 25 -2.86 -5.43 -10.23
CA PRO A 25 -1.58 -5.67 -9.56
C PRO A 25 -0.46 -4.67 -9.91
N LEU A 26 -0.47 -4.09 -11.12
CA LEU A 26 0.50 -3.07 -11.53
C LEU A 26 0.33 -1.77 -10.74
N ALA A 27 -0.90 -1.47 -10.29
CA ALA A 27 -1.15 -0.33 -9.41
C ALA A 27 -0.53 -0.58 -8.02
N LEU A 28 -0.55 -1.82 -7.52
CA LEU A 28 -0.03 -2.14 -6.19
C LEU A 28 1.49 -1.89 -6.07
N ALA A 29 2.28 -2.33 -7.06
CA ALA A 29 3.72 -2.11 -7.07
C ALA A 29 4.08 -0.61 -7.12
N TYR A 30 3.29 0.18 -7.84
CA TYR A 30 3.43 1.64 -7.87
C TYR A 30 3.21 2.25 -6.48
N TRP A 31 2.12 1.87 -5.81
CA TRP A 31 1.79 2.40 -4.49
C TRP A 31 2.75 1.94 -3.39
N GLN A 32 3.27 0.70 -3.45
CA GLN A 32 4.34 0.24 -2.56
C GLN A 32 5.59 1.12 -2.68
N ARG A 33 6.02 1.44 -3.91
CA ARG A 33 7.14 2.36 -4.13
C ARG A 33 6.85 3.75 -3.55
N ARG A 34 5.62 4.24 -3.68
CA ARG A 34 5.20 5.53 -3.10
C ARG A 34 5.31 5.51 -1.57
N VAL A 35 4.78 4.50 -0.90
CA VAL A 35 4.89 4.37 0.57
C VAL A 35 6.36 4.27 1.01
N SER A 36 7.20 3.51 0.30
CA SER A 36 8.63 3.42 0.58
C SER A 36 9.33 4.77 0.46
N SER A 37 8.98 5.58 -0.54
CA SER A 37 9.49 6.97 -0.66
C SER A 37 9.07 7.85 0.52
N LEU A 38 7.84 7.68 1.01
CA LEU A 38 7.31 8.43 2.15
C LEU A 38 7.93 8.04 3.49
N SER A 39 8.47 6.81 3.60
CA SER A 39 9.12 6.34 4.83
C SER A 39 10.32 7.18 5.27
N GLN A 40 11.04 7.77 4.30
CA GLN A 40 12.16 8.69 4.56
C GLN A 40 11.73 9.97 5.29
N GLN A 41 10.43 10.27 5.28
CA GLN A 41 9.86 11.52 5.77
C GLN A 41 8.86 11.29 6.91
N GLN A 42 8.85 10.08 7.48
CA GLN A 42 7.92 9.68 8.54
C GLN A 42 8.03 10.51 9.82
N SER A 43 9.17 11.15 10.07
CA SER A 43 9.38 12.05 11.22
C SER A 43 8.72 13.42 11.08
N LEU A 44 8.15 13.74 9.91
CA LEU A 44 7.40 14.98 9.69
C LEU A 44 6.07 15.02 10.47
N LEU A 45 5.57 13.87 10.92
CA LEU A 45 4.38 13.75 11.76
C LEU A 45 4.69 12.96 13.04
N PRO A 46 4.08 13.31 14.18
CA PRO A 46 4.24 12.55 15.43
C PRO A 46 3.87 11.07 15.31
N ASP A 47 2.87 10.75 14.47
CA ASP A 47 2.38 9.40 14.22
C ASP A 47 2.79 8.84 12.85
N GLY A 48 3.64 9.55 12.11
CA GLY A 48 4.00 9.22 10.74
C GLY A 48 4.64 7.84 10.60
N THR A 49 5.55 7.48 11.51
CA THR A 49 6.15 6.13 11.56
C THR A 49 5.07 5.04 11.66
N ARG A 50 4.10 5.20 12.57
CA ARG A 50 3.03 4.22 12.77
C ARG A 50 2.15 4.07 11.53
N ARG A 51 1.81 5.20 10.89
CA ARG A 51 0.98 5.22 9.67
C ARG A 51 1.70 4.59 8.48
N VAL A 52 2.96 4.95 8.25
CA VAL A 52 3.80 4.35 7.19
C VAL A 52 3.95 2.85 7.39
N THR A 53 4.29 2.39 8.59
CA THR A 53 4.43 0.94 8.88
C THR A 53 3.12 0.20 8.64
N ARG A 54 1.99 0.78 9.06
CA ARG A 54 0.67 0.17 8.84
C ARG A 54 0.34 0.07 7.34
N LEU A 55 0.63 1.11 6.57
CA LEU A 55 0.49 1.07 5.11
C LEU A 55 1.34 -0.05 4.52
N LEU A 56 2.65 -0.10 4.80
CA LEU A 56 3.52 -1.16 4.28
C LEU A 56 2.99 -2.57 4.56
N ASN A 57 2.51 -2.82 5.78
CA ASN A 57 1.93 -4.11 6.15
C ASN A 57 0.67 -4.43 5.34
N VAL A 58 -0.27 -3.49 5.23
CA VAL A 58 -1.51 -3.69 4.45
C VAL A 58 -1.20 -3.91 2.97
N PHE A 59 -0.28 -3.14 2.39
CA PHE A 59 0.13 -3.32 0.99
C PHE A 59 0.74 -4.70 0.74
N ASN A 60 1.56 -5.21 1.67
CA ASN A 60 2.11 -6.57 1.60
C ASN A 60 1.01 -7.65 1.74
N GLU A 61 0.02 -7.43 2.60
CA GLU A 61 -1.12 -8.35 2.75
C GLU A 61 -1.98 -8.41 1.48
N VAL A 62 -2.27 -7.24 0.88
CA VAL A 62 -2.99 -7.15 -0.40
C VAL A 62 -2.20 -7.87 -1.51
N GLU A 63 -0.88 -7.69 -1.56
CA GLU A 63 -0.02 -8.38 -2.53
C GLU A 63 -0.12 -9.91 -2.38
N ARG A 64 0.00 -10.40 -1.14
CA ARG A 64 -0.13 -11.83 -0.83
C ARG A 64 -1.51 -12.37 -1.20
N ALA A 65 -2.59 -11.63 -0.91
CA ALA A 65 -3.95 -12.02 -1.26
C ALA A 65 -4.15 -12.12 -2.77
N LEU A 66 -3.63 -11.16 -3.54
CA LEU A 66 -3.71 -11.18 -5.01
C LEU A 66 -2.87 -12.31 -5.62
N ILE A 67 -1.68 -12.59 -5.09
CA ILE A 67 -0.84 -13.71 -5.54
C ILE A 67 -1.51 -15.05 -5.21
N SER A 68 -2.04 -15.20 -3.99
CA SER A 68 -2.72 -16.41 -3.55
C SER A 68 -3.99 -16.69 -4.35
N GLY A 69 -4.80 -15.66 -4.62
CA GLY A 69 -5.99 -15.76 -5.48
C GLY A 69 -5.67 -16.09 -6.94
N LYS A 70 -4.52 -15.62 -7.47
CA LYS A 70 -4.02 -16.05 -8.79
C LYS A 70 -3.51 -17.49 -8.78
N ALA A 71 -2.92 -17.94 -7.68
CA ALA A 71 -2.40 -19.30 -7.54
C ALA A 71 -3.51 -20.36 -7.49
N THR A 72 -4.67 -20.04 -6.90
CA THR A 72 -5.86 -20.90 -6.94
C THR A 72 -6.53 -20.88 -8.32
N ALA A 73 -6.65 -19.71 -8.97
CA ALA A 73 -7.22 -19.62 -10.33
C ALA A 73 -6.41 -20.37 -11.41
N ARG A 74 -5.09 -20.53 -11.22
CA ARG A 74 -4.23 -21.33 -12.12
C ARG A 74 -4.24 -22.84 -11.84
N ARG A 75 -4.80 -23.29 -10.71
CA ARG A 75 -4.85 -24.70 -10.30
C ARG A 75 -6.27 -25.26 -10.47
N SER A 76 -6.75 -25.28 -11.70
CA SER A 76 -7.81 -26.21 -12.12
C SER A 76 -7.27 -27.04 -13.28
N PRO A 77 -6.73 -28.25 -13.02
CA PRO A 77 -6.69 -29.28 -14.03
C PRO A 77 -8.11 -29.87 -14.15
N GLY A 78 -8.63 -29.89 -15.38
CA GLY A 78 -9.79 -30.72 -15.72
C GLY A 78 -9.47 -32.20 -15.65
#